data_AF-A0A8J6LGY8-F1
#
_entry.id   AF-A0A8J6LGY8-F1
#
_cell.length_a   1.000
_cell.length_b   1.000
_cell.length_c   1.000
_cell.angle_alpha   90.00
_cell.angle_beta   90.00
_cell.angle_gamma   90.00
#
_symmetry.space_group_name_H-M   'P 1'
#
loop_
_entity.id
_entity.type
_entity.pdbx_description
1 polymer ?
#
loop_
_entity_poly.entity_id
_entity_poly.type
_entity_poly.pdbx_seq_one_letter_code
_entity_poly.pdbx_strand_id
1 'polypeptide(L)'
;MLRNGRCTEILYEKSSREDCCANNHRLHNAWSPDELDSSTFFFWRVLGDGVRCSPCKVSCKDVDCGVDKTCTIKKGRPKCVCSSKCKEGKIRSKRGPICGTDGRSYRNICRLRKRACRRKSNNLSIAYSGTCQTSCDKIKCPSGMHCLLDQNLSPHCVNCSKKCSDNPKRREVCGSDGLTYPSACHLREKTCRKGKAIPIAYKGPCREGATCSKVRCQDRQSCLTDVSTGMPRCVSCSSTCRPRHMHGPICGTNNSTYHSWCEMMLDSCAKGYIIDTKYPGKCVRRDQGGDPSAIGTVTCVVSSEGQVVCVPPSHHNSLCVADLTKYPFDTHNCTIRFGSWVHSGEELDIRVAKPGISTEDLVPNGEWALADTNVIKHPGKFKCCPNNTYPSINFSFKIKRVAGAHTATVILPAIALIIITLTSLWIAPNNSERLNLCYMNVICQFLYVQYVSYMLPLNGVNIPLIILFARDSLLISAFTIVFSVMLKSMVENKKAAPEWITKVVCVLVAFKPGQIVFLNDASFKGLKNSEGDDDGAAIISVQEGSSGPKEWFLFAKILDRLCFAIFLTIYISMFISFTP
;
A
#
# COMPACT_ATOMS: atom_id res chain seq x y z
N MET A 1 -7.67 20.37 -33.89
CA MET A 1 -8.99 20.10 -34.52
C MET A 1 -9.48 18.70 -34.16
N LEU A 2 -10.60 18.60 -33.41
CA LEU A 2 -11.30 17.36 -33.08
C LEU A 2 -11.87 16.70 -34.34
N ARG A 3 -12.36 15.46 -34.18
CA ARG A 3 -12.93 14.62 -35.25
C ARG A 3 -14.19 15.25 -35.90
N ASN A 4 -14.82 16.21 -35.21
CA ASN A 4 -16.08 16.87 -35.58
C ASN A 4 -15.89 18.17 -36.38
N GLY A 5 -14.66 18.47 -36.84
CA GLY A 5 -14.40 19.66 -37.62
C GLY A 5 -14.27 20.96 -36.80
N ARG A 6 -14.06 20.83 -35.49
CA ARG A 6 -13.92 21.96 -34.57
C ARG A 6 -12.51 22.10 -33.99
N CYS A 7 -12.05 23.32 -33.81
CA CYS A 7 -10.78 23.68 -33.17
C CYS A 7 -10.98 23.85 -31.67
N THR A 8 -9.97 23.49 -30.87
CA THR A 8 -10.03 23.39 -29.39
C THR A 8 -8.93 24.13 -28.67
N GLU A 9 -7.96 24.69 -29.40
CA GLU A 9 -6.81 25.39 -28.85
C GLU A 9 -6.45 26.53 -29.80
N ILE A 10 -6.19 27.71 -29.26
CA ILE A 10 -5.75 28.89 -30.01
C ILE A 10 -4.22 28.92 -30.00
N LEU A 11 -3.62 29.17 -31.17
CA LEU A 11 -2.17 29.33 -31.32
C LEU A 11 -1.78 30.79 -31.58
N TYR A 12 -2.59 31.51 -32.34
CA TYR A 12 -2.36 32.90 -32.73
C TYR A 12 -3.72 33.61 -32.82
N GLU A 13 -3.78 34.84 -32.33
CA GLU A 13 -4.93 35.74 -32.47
C GLU A 13 -4.69 36.71 -33.63
N LYS A 14 -5.77 37.15 -34.29
CA LYS A 14 -5.72 38.13 -35.40
C LYS A 14 -4.72 37.77 -36.51
N SER A 15 -4.74 36.52 -36.95
CA SER A 15 -3.85 36.02 -38.01
C SER A 15 -4.61 35.69 -39.29
N SER A 16 -4.02 36.08 -40.43
CA SER A 16 -4.53 35.67 -41.75
C SER A 16 -4.40 34.16 -41.91
N ARG A 17 -5.15 33.59 -42.87
CA ARG A 17 -5.08 32.15 -43.15
C ARG A 17 -3.67 31.76 -43.63
N GLU A 18 -3.06 32.61 -44.44
CA GLU A 18 -1.72 32.44 -45.01
C GLU A 18 -0.67 32.38 -43.89
N ASP A 19 -0.72 33.32 -42.94
CA ASP A 19 0.19 33.37 -41.80
C ASP A 19 0.00 32.17 -40.87
N CYS A 20 -1.26 31.79 -40.61
CA CYS A 20 -1.60 30.64 -39.78
C CYS A 20 -1.11 29.31 -40.39
N CYS A 21 -1.14 29.21 -41.72
CA CYS A 21 -0.83 28.01 -42.48
C CYS A 21 0.58 27.97 -43.11
N ALA A 22 1.41 29.00 -42.90
CA ALA A 22 2.76 29.11 -43.48
C ALA A 22 3.73 28.01 -43.00
N ASN A 23 3.52 27.45 -41.80
CA ASN A 23 4.45 26.50 -41.20
C ASN A 23 4.25 25.04 -41.69
N ASN A 24 5.18 24.56 -42.52
CA ASN A 24 5.13 23.22 -43.11
C ASN A 24 5.35 22.04 -42.13
N HIS A 25 5.77 22.30 -40.88
CA HIS A 25 5.95 21.26 -39.86
C HIS A 25 4.70 21.03 -38.98
N ARG A 26 3.72 21.96 -38.98
CA ARG A 26 2.57 21.92 -38.07
C ARG A 26 1.30 21.37 -38.73
N LEU A 27 1.21 20.05 -38.87
CA LEU A 27 0.08 19.38 -39.54
C LEU A 27 -1.29 19.50 -38.83
N HIS A 28 -1.30 19.88 -37.55
CA HIS A 28 -2.53 19.98 -36.76
C HIS A 28 -3.14 21.38 -36.76
N ASN A 29 -2.47 22.35 -37.39
CA ASN A 29 -2.98 23.70 -37.53
C ASN A 29 -4.25 23.73 -38.39
N ALA A 30 -5.21 24.52 -37.93
CA ALA A 30 -6.46 24.77 -38.60
C ALA A 30 -6.87 26.20 -38.29
N TRP A 31 -7.50 26.86 -39.26
CA TRP A 31 -7.82 28.27 -39.23
C TRP A 31 -9.34 28.46 -39.16
N SER A 32 -9.76 29.42 -38.34
CA SER A 32 -11.15 29.85 -38.16
C SER A 32 -11.28 31.29 -38.66
N PRO A 33 -12.29 31.62 -39.48
CA PRO A 33 -12.58 32.99 -39.88
C PRO A 33 -13.22 33.82 -38.75
N ASP A 34 -13.81 33.17 -37.75
CA ASP A 34 -14.56 33.83 -36.69
C ASP A 34 -13.63 34.55 -35.71
N GLU A 35 -13.79 35.87 -35.57
CA GLU A 35 -13.16 36.67 -34.52
C GLU A 35 -14.00 36.58 -33.24
N LEU A 36 -13.44 35.96 -32.20
CA LEU A 36 -14.12 35.77 -30.92
C LEU A 36 -13.63 36.79 -29.90
N ASP A 37 -14.56 37.43 -29.18
CA ASP A 37 -14.23 38.29 -28.05
C ASP A 37 -13.76 37.45 -26.84
N SER A 38 -12.96 38.06 -25.95
CA SER A 38 -12.34 37.39 -24.79
C SER A 38 -13.39 36.75 -23.86
N SER A 39 -14.59 37.34 -23.78
CA SER A 39 -15.71 36.84 -22.98
C SER A 39 -16.33 35.56 -23.58
N THR A 40 -16.52 35.52 -24.90
CA THR A 40 -17.10 34.39 -25.63
C THR A 40 -16.14 33.20 -25.64
N PHE A 41 -14.83 33.48 -25.63
CA PHE A 41 -13.79 32.47 -25.54
C PHE A 41 -13.81 31.68 -24.23
N PHE A 42 -14.08 32.35 -23.10
CA PHE A 42 -14.19 31.69 -21.79
C PHE A 42 -15.33 30.67 -21.77
N PHE A 43 -16.53 31.06 -22.22
CA PHE A 43 -17.68 30.16 -22.30
C PHE A 43 -17.42 28.98 -23.21
N TRP A 44 -16.76 29.22 -24.33
CA TRP A 44 -16.40 28.17 -25.26
C TRP A 44 -15.42 27.15 -24.66
N ARG A 45 -14.41 27.58 -23.89
CA ARG A 45 -13.42 26.69 -23.26
C ARG A 45 -14.00 25.87 -22.10
N VAL A 46 -15.01 26.41 -21.41
CA VAL A 46 -15.60 25.79 -20.21
C VAL A 46 -16.84 24.95 -20.53
N LEU A 47 -17.66 25.37 -21.50
CA LEU A 47 -18.96 24.75 -21.82
C LEU A 47 -19.13 24.31 -23.30
N GLY A 48 -18.19 24.65 -24.20
CA GLY A 48 -18.36 24.52 -25.65
C GLY A 48 -17.55 23.41 -26.34
N ASP A 49 -18.17 22.75 -27.33
CA ASP A 49 -17.62 21.59 -28.07
C ASP A 49 -16.62 21.95 -29.20
N GLY A 50 -16.02 23.15 -29.17
CA GLY A 50 -15.09 23.59 -30.22
C GLY A 50 -15.61 24.70 -31.18
N VAL A 51 -14.71 25.52 -31.76
CA VAL A 51 -15.05 26.55 -32.78
C VAL A 51 -14.96 25.94 -34.17
N ARG A 52 -15.83 26.34 -35.12
CA ARG A 52 -15.78 25.83 -36.49
C ARG A 52 -14.48 26.27 -37.16
N CYS A 53 -13.70 25.34 -37.70
CA CYS A 53 -12.44 25.68 -38.36
C CYS A 53 -12.15 24.75 -39.54
N SER A 54 -11.22 25.17 -40.40
CA SER A 54 -10.78 24.42 -41.58
C SER A 54 -9.30 24.05 -41.47
N PRO A 55 -8.89 22.82 -41.84
CA PRO A 55 -7.50 22.41 -41.72
C PRO A 55 -6.61 23.14 -42.73
N CYS A 56 -5.39 23.50 -42.32
CA CYS A 56 -4.41 24.13 -43.19
C CYS A 56 -3.88 23.18 -44.27
N LYS A 57 -3.67 21.90 -43.92
CA LYS A 57 -3.12 20.88 -44.83
C LYS A 57 -4.08 19.71 -44.96
N VAL A 58 -4.55 19.46 -46.18
CA VAL A 58 -5.46 18.35 -46.54
C VAL A 58 -4.73 17.19 -47.24
N SER A 59 -3.55 17.44 -47.80
CA SER A 59 -2.72 16.45 -48.48
C SER A 59 -1.31 16.39 -47.86
N CYS A 60 -0.52 15.41 -48.28
CA CYS A 60 0.90 15.30 -47.90
C CYS A 60 1.83 16.17 -48.77
N LYS A 61 1.29 16.98 -49.67
CA LYS A 61 2.08 17.91 -50.50
C LYS A 61 2.60 19.04 -49.59
N ASP A 62 3.89 19.35 -49.70
CA ASP A 62 4.57 20.40 -48.93
C ASP A 62 4.54 20.19 -47.40
N VAL A 63 4.49 18.93 -46.95
CA VAL A 63 4.57 18.55 -45.54
C VAL A 63 5.97 18.01 -45.22
N ASP A 64 6.69 18.68 -44.33
CA ASP A 64 7.96 18.18 -43.81
C ASP A 64 7.78 17.56 -42.40
N CYS A 65 7.89 16.23 -42.35
CA CYS A 65 7.76 15.44 -41.14
C CYS A 65 9.05 15.36 -40.30
N GLY A 66 10.18 15.86 -40.80
CA GLY A 66 11.50 15.70 -40.19
C GLY A 66 12.08 14.28 -40.34
N VAL A 67 13.22 14.04 -39.70
CA VAL A 67 14.02 12.80 -39.84
C VAL A 67 13.25 11.54 -39.36
N ASP A 68 13.35 10.44 -40.13
CA ASP A 68 12.73 9.13 -39.87
C ASP A 68 11.18 9.11 -39.75
N LYS A 69 10.51 10.09 -40.37
CA LYS A 69 9.06 10.13 -40.50
C LYS A 69 8.64 10.33 -41.96
N THR A 70 7.52 9.73 -42.33
CA THR A 70 6.90 9.91 -43.65
C THR A 70 5.47 10.38 -43.48
N CYS A 71 5.02 11.27 -44.35
CA CYS A 71 3.62 11.69 -44.38
C CYS A 71 2.77 10.57 -45.00
N THR A 72 1.70 10.17 -44.32
CA THR A 72 0.70 9.23 -44.84
C THR A 72 -0.69 9.78 -44.56
N ILE A 73 -1.63 9.60 -45.50
CA ILE A 73 -3.02 10.01 -45.29
C ILE A 73 -3.71 8.92 -44.46
N LYS A 74 -4.25 9.28 -43.29
CA LYS A 74 -5.07 8.39 -42.46
C LYS A 74 -6.40 9.05 -42.15
N LYS A 75 -7.52 8.40 -42.51
CA LYS A 75 -8.88 8.94 -42.36
C LYS A 75 -9.02 10.33 -43.01
N GLY A 76 -8.53 10.48 -44.23
CA GLY A 76 -8.62 11.73 -45.00
C GLY A 76 -7.75 12.91 -44.52
N ARG A 77 -6.81 12.70 -43.58
CA ARG A 77 -5.89 13.75 -43.10
C ARG A 77 -4.42 13.33 -43.18
N PRO A 78 -3.49 14.25 -43.49
CA PRO A 78 -2.06 13.97 -43.50
C PRO A 78 -1.57 13.75 -42.06
N LYS A 79 -0.83 12.65 -41.84
CA LYS A 79 -0.18 12.34 -40.57
C LYS A 79 1.26 11.92 -40.79
N CYS A 80 2.17 12.57 -40.08
CA CYS A 80 3.56 12.14 -40.00
C CYS A 80 3.68 10.89 -39.13
N VAL A 81 3.99 9.77 -39.76
CA VAL A 81 4.19 8.49 -39.07
C VAL A 81 5.67 8.14 -39.09
N CYS A 82 6.17 7.61 -37.99
CA CYS A 82 7.53 7.07 -37.92
C CYS A 82 7.70 5.96 -38.95
N SER A 83 8.63 6.19 -39.87
CA SER A 83 8.98 5.28 -40.95
C SER A 83 10.45 4.99 -40.86
N SER A 84 10.78 3.77 -40.42
CA SER A 84 12.14 3.28 -40.54
C SER A 84 12.39 3.00 -42.02
N LYS A 85 13.45 3.57 -42.62
CA LYS A 85 13.96 3.25 -43.97
C LYS A 85 14.47 1.79 -44.08
N CYS A 86 13.63 0.83 -43.73
CA CYS A 86 13.87 -0.59 -43.91
C CYS A 86 13.12 -1.02 -45.16
N LYS A 87 13.64 -0.65 -46.34
CA LYS A 87 13.08 -1.17 -47.60
C LYS A 87 13.30 -2.70 -47.62
N GLU A 88 12.24 -3.44 -47.89
CA GLU A 88 12.16 -4.91 -47.77
C GLU A 88 13.09 -5.72 -48.68
N GLY A 89 13.94 -5.09 -49.49
CA GLY A 89 14.69 -5.77 -50.55
C GLY A 89 16.20 -5.94 -50.40
N LYS A 90 16.93 -5.24 -49.52
CA LYS A 90 18.41 -5.22 -49.58
C LYS A 90 19.20 -5.49 -48.30
N ILE A 91 18.60 -6.05 -47.24
CA ILE A 91 19.36 -6.46 -46.04
C ILE A 91 18.78 -7.76 -45.48
N ARG A 92 19.13 -8.90 -46.11
CA ARG A 92 18.83 -10.24 -45.56
C ARG A 92 19.63 -10.55 -44.28
N SER A 93 20.71 -9.81 -43.95
CA SER A 93 21.64 -10.15 -42.85
C SER A 93 21.29 -9.63 -41.44
N LYS A 94 20.19 -8.87 -41.22
CA LYS A 94 19.85 -8.30 -39.88
C LYS A 94 18.40 -8.57 -39.43
N ARG A 95 17.86 -9.77 -39.70
CA ARG A 95 16.48 -10.17 -39.35
C ARG A 95 16.32 -10.81 -37.97
N GLY A 96 17.41 -11.03 -37.22
CA GLY A 96 17.34 -11.63 -35.89
C GLY A 96 16.72 -10.69 -34.84
N PRO A 97 16.17 -11.26 -33.74
CA PRO A 97 15.78 -10.46 -32.58
C PRO A 97 16.98 -9.69 -32.02
N ILE A 98 16.72 -8.54 -31.42
CA ILE A 98 17.74 -7.69 -30.78
C ILE A 98 17.26 -7.23 -29.41
N CYS A 99 18.19 -7.00 -28.49
CA CYS A 99 17.91 -6.36 -27.21
C CYS A 99 18.20 -4.86 -27.34
N GLY A 100 17.24 -4.01 -27.00
CA GLY A 100 17.45 -2.57 -26.97
C GLY A 100 18.10 -2.11 -25.67
N THR A 101 18.71 -0.93 -25.67
CA THR A 101 19.24 -0.27 -24.45
C THR A 101 18.15 0.05 -23.42
N ASP A 102 16.86 -0.04 -23.78
CA ASP A 102 15.74 0.04 -22.86
C ASP A 102 15.37 -1.30 -22.19
N GLY A 103 16.22 -2.33 -22.33
CA GLY A 103 16.01 -3.65 -21.74
C GLY A 103 14.87 -4.45 -22.38
N ARG A 104 14.42 -4.07 -23.58
CA ARG A 104 13.32 -4.74 -24.30
C ARG A 104 13.81 -5.49 -25.53
N SER A 105 13.25 -6.67 -25.72
CA SER A 105 13.45 -7.48 -26.93
C SER A 105 12.63 -6.91 -28.09
N TYR A 106 13.29 -6.68 -29.23
CA TYR A 106 12.64 -6.31 -30.47
C TYR A 106 12.81 -7.41 -31.49
N ARG A 107 11.75 -7.67 -32.26
CA ARG A 107 11.78 -8.63 -33.36
C ARG A 107 12.89 -8.34 -34.39
N ASN A 108 13.22 -7.06 -34.60
CA ASN A 108 14.30 -6.61 -35.47
C ASN A 108 14.66 -5.13 -35.20
N ILE A 109 15.76 -4.66 -35.80
CA ILE A 109 16.24 -3.27 -35.74
C ILE A 109 15.20 -2.23 -36.20
N CYS A 110 14.36 -2.57 -37.17
CA CYS A 110 13.35 -1.66 -37.70
C CYS A 110 12.28 -1.34 -36.66
N ARG A 111 11.86 -2.35 -35.88
CA ARG A 111 10.91 -2.17 -34.77
C ARG A 111 11.50 -1.30 -33.66
N LEU A 112 12.79 -1.45 -33.35
CA LEU A 112 13.49 -0.60 -32.39
C LEU A 112 13.53 0.85 -32.88
N ARG A 113 14.02 1.11 -34.10
CA ARG A 113 14.09 2.47 -34.69
C ARG A 113 12.71 3.14 -34.77
N LYS A 114 11.68 2.40 -35.17
CA LYS A 114 10.30 2.91 -35.20
C LYS A 114 9.80 3.32 -33.81
N ARG A 115 10.20 2.60 -32.75
CA ARG A 115 9.86 2.96 -31.37
C ARG A 115 10.67 4.15 -30.86
N ALA A 116 11.96 4.20 -31.18
CA ALA A 116 12.83 5.34 -30.85
C ALA A 116 12.24 6.64 -31.42
N CYS A 117 11.84 6.63 -32.69
CA CYS A 117 11.13 7.75 -33.32
C CYS A 117 9.81 8.10 -32.63
N ARG A 118 8.97 7.10 -32.29
CA ARG A 118 7.67 7.33 -31.62
C ARG A 118 7.82 7.95 -30.23
N ARG A 119 8.87 7.56 -29.49
CA ARG A 119 9.16 8.05 -28.14
C ARG A 119 10.03 9.31 -28.14
N LYS A 120 10.44 9.81 -29.31
CA LYS A 120 11.43 10.91 -29.46
C LYS A 120 12.70 10.65 -28.62
N SER A 121 13.15 9.39 -28.57
CA SER A 121 14.28 8.98 -27.76
C SER A 121 15.54 8.87 -28.62
N ASN A 122 16.55 9.69 -28.30
CA ASN A 122 17.85 9.66 -28.98
C ASN A 122 18.80 8.59 -28.39
N ASN A 123 18.49 8.05 -27.20
CA ASN A 123 19.34 7.10 -26.48
C ASN A 123 18.94 5.63 -26.69
N LEU A 124 17.86 5.36 -27.44
CA LEU A 124 17.40 4.01 -27.71
C LEU A 124 18.17 3.41 -28.90
N SER A 125 19.14 2.56 -28.59
CA SER A 125 20.01 1.87 -29.56
C SER A 125 20.03 0.36 -29.28
N ILE A 126 20.81 -0.38 -30.07
CA ILE A 126 20.98 -1.84 -29.88
C ILE A 126 21.96 -2.05 -28.72
N ALA A 127 21.56 -2.81 -27.71
CA ALA A 127 22.45 -3.26 -26.65
C ALA A 127 23.28 -4.47 -27.12
N TYR A 128 22.62 -5.50 -27.64
CA TYR A 128 23.26 -6.69 -28.22
C TYR A 128 22.29 -7.45 -29.16
N SER A 129 22.84 -8.41 -29.92
CA SER A 129 22.06 -9.26 -30.82
C SER A 129 21.41 -10.42 -30.06
N GLY A 130 20.18 -10.80 -30.41
CA GLY A 130 19.37 -11.78 -29.68
C GLY A 130 18.26 -11.13 -28.84
N THR A 131 17.38 -11.93 -28.23
CA THR A 131 16.41 -11.42 -27.25
C THR A 131 17.13 -11.04 -25.95
N CYS A 132 16.59 -10.09 -25.21
CA CYS A 132 17.11 -9.75 -23.89
C CYS A 132 17.09 -10.99 -22.98
N GLN A 133 18.22 -11.25 -22.32
CA GLN A 133 18.41 -12.35 -21.38
C GLN A 133 18.47 -11.84 -19.93
N THR A 134 18.47 -12.76 -18.98
CA THR A 134 18.64 -12.51 -17.53
C THR A 134 20.01 -12.91 -17.00
N SER A 135 20.91 -13.40 -17.86
CA SER A 135 22.29 -13.75 -17.53
C SER A 135 23.24 -13.43 -18.68
N CYS A 136 24.54 -13.37 -18.39
CA CYS A 136 25.59 -13.10 -19.38
C CYS A 136 26.05 -14.35 -20.16
N ASP A 137 25.63 -15.56 -19.78
CA ASP A 137 26.19 -16.83 -20.29
C ASP A 137 26.04 -17.01 -21.82
N LYS A 138 24.96 -16.45 -22.37
CA LYS A 138 24.59 -16.59 -23.79
C LYS A 138 24.76 -15.29 -24.59
N ILE A 139 25.25 -14.23 -23.96
CA ILE A 139 25.33 -12.90 -24.60
C ILE A 139 26.69 -12.73 -25.27
N LYS A 140 26.65 -12.48 -26.58
CA LYS A 140 27.83 -12.10 -27.35
C LYS A 140 27.84 -10.58 -27.54
N CYS A 141 28.70 -9.91 -26.79
CA CYS A 141 28.85 -8.47 -26.89
C CYS A 141 29.62 -8.05 -28.16
N PRO A 142 29.37 -6.83 -28.68
CA PRO A 142 30.12 -6.26 -29.80
C PRO A 142 31.63 -6.16 -29.48
N SER A 143 32.47 -6.19 -30.52
CA SER A 143 33.94 -6.34 -30.44
C SER A 143 34.61 -5.53 -29.32
N GLY A 144 35.28 -6.23 -28.39
CA GLY A 144 36.04 -5.65 -27.27
C GLY A 144 35.21 -5.28 -26.04
N MET A 145 33.89 -5.48 -26.07
CA MET A 145 33.01 -5.25 -24.90
C MET A 145 32.78 -6.54 -24.12
N HIS A 146 32.58 -6.40 -22.81
CA HIS A 146 32.23 -7.49 -21.91
C HIS A 146 30.79 -7.35 -21.43
N CYS A 147 30.16 -8.50 -21.15
CA CYS A 147 28.83 -8.52 -20.55
C CYS A 147 28.95 -8.35 -19.04
N LEU A 148 28.22 -7.38 -18.49
CA LEU A 148 28.15 -7.08 -17.06
C LEU A 148 26.69 -7.07 -16.62
N LEU A 149 26.38 -7.79 -15.53
CA LEU A 149 25.09 -7.72 -14.88
C LEU A 149 25.00 -6.49 -13.97
N ASP A 150 23.90 -5.74 -14.08
CA ASP A 150 23.56 -4.68 -13.12
C ASP A 150 22.96 -5.25 -11.82
N GLN A 151 22.62 -4.37 -10.88
CA GLN A 151 22.03 -4.74 -9.60
C GLN A 151 20.68 -5.46 -9.71
N ASN A 152 19.97 -5.34 -10.84
CA ASN A 152 18.72 -6.05 -11.11
C ASN A 152 18.97 -7.34 -11.92
N LEU A 153 20.23 -7.76 -12.05
CA LEU A 153 20.66 -8.89 -12.89
C LEU A 153 20.30 -8.71 -14.37
N SER A 154 20.19 -7.46 -14.84
CA SER A 154 20.03 -7.17 -16.26
C SER A 154 21.41 -7.07 -16.93
N PRO A 155 21.64 -7.76 -18.06
CA PRO A 155 22.93 -7.77 -18.73
C PRO A 155 23.13 -6.56 -19.65
N HIS A 156 24.32 -5.98 -19.58
CA HIS A 156 24.75 -4.84 -20.38
C HIS A 156 26.12 -5.11 -21.00
N CYS A 157 26.29 -4.78 -22.28
CA CYS A 157 27.59 -4.82 -22.94
C CYS A 157 28.33 -3.51 -22.72
N VAL A 158 29.45 -3.57 -22.00
CA VAL A 158 30.24 -2.40 -21.60
C VAL A 158 31.69 -2.53 -22.01
N ASN A 159 32.36 -1.40 -22.23
CA ASN A 159 33.79 -1.36 -22.48
C ASN A 159 34.56 -1.32 -21.16
N CYS A 160 35.42 -2.31 -20.92
CA CYS A 160 36.21 -2.45 -19.69
C CYS A 160 37.61 -1.85 -19.78
N SER A 161 38.01 -1.24 -20.90
CA SER A 161 39.38 -0.74 -21.15
C SER A 161 39.72 0.54 -20.37
N LYS A 162 39.63 0.51 -19.05
CA LYS A 162 40.01 1.62 -18.18
C LYS A 162 41.41 1.41 -17.62
N LYS A 163 42.38 2.23 -18.03
CA LYS A 163 43.72 2.25 -17.43
C LYS A 163 43.61 2.87 -16.03
N CYS A 164 43.91 2.09 -15.00
CA CYS A 164 44.00 2.56 -13.62
C CYS A 164 45.40 3.11 -13.35
N SER A 165 45.52 4.11 -12.47
CA SER A 165 46.81 4.65 -12.03
C SER A 165 47.30 3.87 -10.82
N ASP A 166 48.58 3.47 -10.82
CA ASP A 166 49.23 2.68 -9.76
C ASP A 166 49.69 3.52 -8.56
N ASN A 167 49.15 4.73 -8.38
CA ASN A 167 49.65 5.63 -7.34
C ASN A 167 49.32 5.07 -5.92
N PRO A 168 50.32 4.72 -5.09
CA PRO A 168 50.14 3.79 -3.96
C PRO A 168 49.66 4.42 -2.63
N LYS A 169 49.17 5.66 -2.61
CA LYS A 169 48.77 6.30 -1.35
C LYS A 169 47.31 6.00 -0.97
N ARG A 170 47.12 4.99 -0.11
CA ARG A 170 45.96 4.77 0.82
C ARG A 170 44.56 4.81 0.20
N ARG A 171 44.33 4.14 -0.94
CA ARG A 171 42.98 4.03 -1.56
C ARG A 171 42.51 2.59 -1.76
N GLU A 172 43.09 1.66 -1.01
CA GLU A 172 42.68 0.26 -1.02
C GLU A 172 41.21 0.10 -0.62
N VAL A 173 40.59 -0.93 -1.15
CA VAL A 173 39.21 -1.28 -0.84
C VAL A 173 39.08 -2.78 -0.66
N CYS A 174 38.27 -3.20 0.29
CA CYS A 174 37.88 -4.58 0.47
C CYS A 174 36.66 -4.85 -0.41
N GLY A 175 36.75 -5.85 -1.29
CA GLY A 175 35.62 -6.32 -2.08
C GLY A 175 34.69 -7.22 -1.25
N SER A 176 33.43 -7.33 -1.67
CA SER A 176 32.48 -8.29 -1.09
C SER A 176 32.81 -9.75 -1.39
N ASP A 177 33.88 -10.01 -2.14
CA ASP A 177 34.47 -11.32 -2.39
C ASP A 177 35.61 -11.64 -1.40
N GLY A 178 35.86 -10.76 -0.43
CA GLY A 178 36.90 -10.94 0.58
C GLY A 178 38.31 -10.61 0.09
N LEU A 179 38.45 -10.04 -1.12
CA LEU A 179 39.75 -9.67 -1.69
C LEU A 179 40.04 -8.18 -1.52
N THR A 180 41.30 -7.86 -1.19
CA THR A 180 41.80 -6.47 -1.15
C THR A 180 42.18 -6.03 -2.56
N TYR A 181 41.67 -4.88 -2.98
CA TYR A 181 42.00 -4.26 -4.26
C TYR A 181 42.81 -2.98 -4.05
N PRO A 182 43.84 -2.71 -4.88
CA PRO A 182 44.70 -1.52 -4.72
C PRO A 182 43.94 -0.19 -4.81
N SER A 183 42.86 -0.17 -5.60
CA SER A 183 41.93 0.97 -5.65
C SER A 183 40.54 0.57 -6.10
N ALA A 184 39.56 1.44 -5.87
CA ALA A 184 38.22 1.30 -6.42
C ALA A 184 38.19 1.24 -7.97
N CYS A 185 39.24 1.74 -8.65
CA CYS A 185 39.38 1.58 -10.10
C CYS A 185 39.68 0.11 -10.45
N HIS A 186 40.67 -0.50 -9.79
CA HIS A 186 41.06 -1.89 -10.00
C HIS A 186 39.93 -2.87 -9.69
N LEU A 187 39.17 -2.62 -8.61
CA LEU A 187 37.99 -3.42 -8.28
C LEU A 187 36.92 -3.36 -9.40
N ARG A 188 36.67 -2.15 -9.95
CA ARG A 188 35.70 -1.97 -11.05
C ARG A 188 36.18 -2.62 -12.34
N GLU A 189 37.47 -2.56 -12.64
CA GLU A 189 38.05 -3.24 -13.80
C GLU A 189 37.90 -4.76 -13.68
N LYS A 190 38.26 -5.34 -12.52
CA LYS A 190 38.07 -6.77 -12.25
C LYS A 190 36.60 -7.18 -12.33
N THR A 191 35.71 -6.38 -11.74
CA THR A 191 34.25 -6.56 -11.82
C THR A 191 33.76 -6.59 -13.27
N CYS A 192 34.22 -5.64 -14.09
CA CYS A 192 33.84 -5.53 -15.48
C CYS A 192 34.26 -6.76 -16.30
N ARG A 193 35.48 -7.27 -16.07
CA ARG A 193 35.97 -8.50 -16.72
C ARG A 193 35.32 -9.78 -16.19
N LYS A 194 34.96 -9.82 -14.90
CA LYS A 194 34.25 -10.94 -14.25
C LYS A 194 32.79 -11.06 -14.72
N GLY A 195 32.19 -9.95 -15.15
CA GLY A 195 30.81 -9.89 -15.66
C GLY A 195 29.72 -9.91 -14.59
N LYS A 196 30.10 -9.87 -13.30
CA LYS A 196 29.18 -9.76 -12.15
C LYS A 196 29.69 -8.71 -11.18
N ALA A 197 28.79 -7.85 -10.72
CA ALA A 197 29.09 -6.78 -9.77
C ALA A 197 29.76 -7.33 -8.49
N ILE A 198 30.95 -6.82 -8.16
CA ILE A 198 31.60 -7.01 -6.86
C ILE A 198 31.46 -5.68 -6.12
N PRO A 199 30.48 -5.53 -5.20
CA PRO A 199 30.37 -4.32 -4.41
C PRO A 199 31.58 -4.13 -3.49
N ILE A 200 31.89 -2.86 -3.18
CA ILE A 200 32.88 -2.54 -2.15
C ILE A 200 32.26 -2.89 -0.80
N ALA A 201 32.93 -3.76 -0.04
CA ALA A 201 32.54 -4.09 1.33
C ALA A 201 32.81 -2.90 2.26
N TYR A 202 34.05 -2.41 2.29
CA TYR A 202 34.45 -1.23 3.06
C TYR A 202 35.78 -0.67 2.53
N LYS A 203 36.14 0.54 2.96
CA LYS A 203 37.41 1.18 2.61
C LYS A 203 38.56 0.59 3.43
N GLY A 204 39.74 0.46 2.81
CA GLY A 204 40.91 -0.20 3.38
C GLY A 204 41.02 -1.68 2.98
N PRO A 205 42.07 -2.37 3.45
CA PRO A 205 42.29 -3.79 3.16
C PRO A 205 41.27 -4.68 3.88
N CYS A 206 40.98 -5.85 3.30
CA CYS A 206 40.17 -6.87 3.96
C CYS A 206 40.86 -7.39 5.22
N ARG A 207 40.09 -7.55 6.29
CA ARG A 207 40.55 -8.09 7.59
C ARG A 207 39.98 -9.50 7.81
N GLU A 208 40.79 -10.41 8.32
CA GLU A 208 40.33 -11.75 8.72
C GLU A 208 39.35 -11.64 9.90
N GLY A 209 38.24 -12.38 9.83
CA GLY A 209 37.19 -12.35 10.86
C GLY A 209 36.58 -10.96 11.07
N ALA A 210 36.49 -10.15 10.02
CA ALA A 210 35.84 -8.84 10.06
C ALA A 210 34.35 -8.98 10.39
N THR A 211 33.87 -8.17 11.33
CA THR A 211 32.46 -8.04 11.73
C THR A 211 32.06 -6.57 11.74
N CYS A 212 30.76 -6.28 11.77
CA CYS A 212 30.28 -4.90 11.85
C CYS A 212 30.67 -4.15 13.12
N SER A 213 31.08 -4.85 14.19
CA SER A 213 31.66 -4.25 15.39
C SER A 213 33.10 -3.77 15.19
N LYS A 214 33.86 -4.41 14.29
CA LYS A 214 35.28 -4.10 14.03
C LYS A 214 35.48 -3.15 12.84
N VAL A 215 34.53 -3.13 11.90
CA VAL A 215 34.58 -2.29 10.70
C VAL A 215 33.95 -0.94 10.98
N ARG A 216 34.69 0.14 10.72
CA ARG A 216 34.17 1.52 10.81
C ARG A 216 33.81 2.02 9.42
N CYS A 217 32.53 2.28 9.19
CA CYS A 217 32.04 2.89 7.96
C CYS A 217 32.23 4.42 7.97
N GLN A 218 32.10 5.07 6.81
CA GLN A 218 32.19 6.53 6.73
C GLN A 218 30.92 7.21 7.27
N ASP A 219 30.97 8.53 7.47
CA ASP A 219 29.82 9.31 7.92
C ASP A 219 28.59 9.07 7.04
N ARG A 220 27.45 8.79 7.67
CA ARG A 220 26.15 8.44 7.04
C ARG A 220 26.13 7.09 6.31
N GLN A 221 27.04 6.18 6.63
CA GLN A 221 26.96 4.78 6.21
C GLN A 221 26.67 3.87 7.41
N SER A 222 25.84 2.86 7.20
CA SER A 222 25.55 1.81 8.17
C SER A 222 26.29 0.54 7.78
N CYS A 223 26.80 -0.18 8.76
CA CYS A 223 27.37 -1.52 8.52
C CYS A 223 26.26 -2.56 8.58
N LEU A 224 26.14 -3.36 7.53
CA LEU A 224 25.23 -4.50 7.46
C LEU A 224 26.02 -5.79 7.26
N THR A 225 25.58 -6.88 7.87
CA THR A 225 26.22 -8.19 7.70
C THR A 225 25.60 -8.94 6.53
N ASP A 226 26.41 -9.53 5.67
CA ASP A 226 25.95 -10.45 4.63
C ASP A 226 25.65 -11.82 5.24
N VAL A 227 24.40 -12.26 5.17
CA VAL A 227 23.96 -13.52 5.79
C VAL A 227 24.61 -14.75 5.13
N SER A 228 24.98 -14.64 3.85
CA SER A 228 25.53 -15.77 3.10
C SER A 228 27.03 -15.98 3.33
N THR A 229 27.76 -14.90 3.63
CA THR A 229 29.24 -14.94 3.79
C THR A 229 29.73 -14.55 5.18
N GLY A 230 28.86 -14.01 6.03
CA GLY A 230 29.21 -13.44 7.34
C GLY A 230 30.00 -12.12 7.27
N MET A 231 30.26 -11.58 6.07
CA MET A 231 31.13 -10.41 5.90
C MET A 231 30.37 -9.09 6.10
N PRO A 232 31.01 -8.07 6.72
CA PRO A 232 30.43 -6.74 6.89
C PRO A 232 30.51 -5.93 5.60
N ARG A 233 29.43 -5.22 5.26
CA ARG A 233 29.34 -4.30 4.12
C ARG A 233 28.82 -2.94 4.60
N CYS A 234 29.58 -1.89 4.33
CA CYS A 234 29.20 -0.51 4.57
C CYS A 234 28.30 -0.02 3.43
N VAL A 235 27.04 0.29 3.74
CA VAL A 235 26.06 0.79 2.78
C VAL A 235 25.55 2.17 3.16
N SER A 236 25.12 2.93 2.16
CA SER A 236 24.43 4.20 2.38
C SER A 236 22.92 3.96 2.43
N CYS A 237 22.36 4.04 3.63
CA CYS A 237 20.93 3.93 3.84
C CYS A 237 20.26 5.27 3.49
N SER A 238 19.57 5.32 2.35
CA SER A 238 18.65 6.43 2.03
C SER A 238 17.43 6.36 2.97
N SER A 239 16.71 7.46 3.17
CA SER A 239 15.41 7.46 3.85
C SER A 239 14.23 7.42 2.88
N THR A 240 14.46 7.71 1.59
CA THR A 240 13.40 7.81 0.58
C THR A 240 13.85 7.23 -0.77
N CYS A 241 12.92 6.57 -1.47
CA CYS A 241 13.11 6.14 -2.85
C CYS A 241 12.45 7.13 -3.80
N ARG A 242 13.21 7.66 -4.77
CA ARG A 242 12.66 8.54 -5.82
C ARG A 242 12.03 7.70 -6.93
N PRO A 243 10.84 8.04 -7.46
CA PRO A 243 10.07 7.22 -8.41
C PRO A 243 10.65 7.15 -9.84
N ARG A 244 11.91 7.53 -10.06
CA ARG A 244 12.49 7.64 -11.41
C ARG A 244 13.02 6.33 -12.02
N HIS A 245 13.07 5.23 -11.27
CA HIS A 245 13.60 3.96 -11.75
C HIS A 245 12.55 2.84 -11.66
N MET A 246 11.56 2.86 -12.55
CA MET A 246 10.69 1.69 -12.79
C MET A 246 11.45 0.61 -13.56
N HIS A 247 12.38 -0.06 -12.88
CA HIS A 247 12.69 -1.44 -13.23
C HIS A 247 11.62 -2.33 -12.57
N GLY A 248 11.25 -3.43 -13.22
CA GLY A 248 10.18 -4.31 -12.73
C GLY A 248 10.46 -4.88 -11.32
N PRO A 249 9.50 -5.59 -10.72
CA PRO A 249 9.68 -6.18 -9.40
C PRO A 249 10.91 -7.11 -9.38
N ILE A 250 11.57 -7.22 -8.24
CA ILE A 250 12.74 -8.08 -8.03
C ILE A 250 12.51 -9.01 -6.83
N CYS A 251 13.13 -10.18 -6.88
CA CYS A 251 13.14 -11.11 -5.75
C CYS A 251 14.43 -10.96 -4.95
N GLY A 252 14.32 -10.65 -3.67
CA GLY A 252 15.46 -10.58 -2.76
C GLY A 252 15.96 -11.97 -2.33
N THR A 253 17.19 -12.04 -1.82
CA THR A 253 17.76 -13.26 -1.22
C THR A 253 16.92 -13.80 -0.06
N ASN A 254 16.18 -12.93 0.63
CA ASN A 254 15.22 -13.28 1.69
C ASN A 254 13.86 -13.79 1.16
N ASN A 255 13.74 -14.11 -0.14
CA ASN A 255 12.51 -14.54 -0.81
C ASN A 255 11.35 -13.53 -0.74
N SER A 256 11.62 -12.25 -0.44
CA SER A 256 10.63 -11.17 -0.50
C SER A 256 10.66 -10.48 -1.87
N THR A 257 9.48 -10.12 -2.37
CA THR A 257 9.35 -9.35 -3.61
C THR A 257 9.38 -7.86 -3.32
N TYR A 258 10.23 -7.11 -4.01
CA TYR A 258 10.33 -5.65 -3.90
C TYR A 258 9.97 -4.99 -5.23
N HIS A 259 9.40 -3.78 -5.20
CA HIS A 259 9.07 -3.07 -6.44
C HIS A 259 10.31 -2.46 -7.09
N SER A 260 11.36 -2.22 -6.31
CA SER A 260 12.63 -1.71 -6.81
C SER A 260 13.80 -2.17 -5.92
N TRP A 261 15.00 -2.10 -6.47
CA TRP A 261 16.23 -2.31 -5.71
C TRP A 261 16.38 -1.33 -4.53
N CYS A 262 15.85 -0.10 -4.67
CA CYS A 262 15.88 0.88 -3.59
C CYS A 262 15.06 0.42 -2.38
N GLU A 263 13.83 -0.07 -2.60
CA GLU A 263 12.99 -0.62 -1.52
C GLU A 263 13.64 -1.82 -0.83
N MET A 264 14.27 -2.71 -1.62
CA MET A 264 15.02 -3.84 -1.07
C MET A 264 16.18 -3.40 -0.18
N MET A 265 16.91 -2.35 -0.58
CA MET A 265 18.02 -1.81 0.20
C MET A 265 17.54 -1.05 1.45
N LEU A 266 16.38 -0.38 1.39
CA LEU A 266 15.74 0.21 2.58
C LEU A 266 15.39 -0.86 3.60
N ASP A 267 14.81 -1.98 3.16
CA ASP A 267 14.49 -3.11 4.04
C ASP A 267 15.76 -3.77 4.61
N SER A 268 16.83 -3.88 3.80
CA SER A 268 18.15 -4.34 4.27
C SER A 268 18.68 -3.47 5.41
N CYS A 269 18.58 -2.14 5.25
CA CYS A 269 18.98 -1.17 6.25
C CYS A 269 18.13 -1.25 7.52
N ALA A 270 16.81 -1.44 7.39
CA ALA A 270 15.91 -1.59 8.53
C ALA A 270 16.18 -2.87 9.33
N LYS A 271 16.53 -3.97 8.64
CA LYS A 271 16.75 -5.28 9.26
C LYS A 271 18.17 -5.54 9.73
N GLY A 272 19.15 -4.73 9.32
CA GLY A 272 20.54 -4.87 9.78
C GLY A 272 21.39 -5.90 9.02
N TYR A 273 20.89 -6.46 7.92
CA TYR A 273 21.61 -7.42 7.08
C TYR A 273 21.43 -7.14 5.58
N ILE A 274 22.37 -7.61 4.75
CA ILE A 274 22.34 -7.38 3.29
C ILE A 274 21.31 -8.29 2.62
N ILE A 275 20.38 -7.69 1.89
CA ILE A 275 19.49 -8.37 0.94
C ILE A 275 19.96 -8.02 -0.47
N ASP A 276 20.47 -9.01 -1.20
CA ASP A 276 20.87 -8.86 -2.60
C ASP A 276 19.78 -9.41 -3.54
N THR A 277 19.82 -9.05 -4.82
CA THR A 277 18.85 -9.55 -5.80
C THR A 277 19.15 -11.01 -6.14
N LYS A 278 18.16 -11.88 -5.92
CA LYS A 278 18.22 -13.32 -6.21
C LYS A 278 17.92 -13.61 -7.68
N TYR A 279 16.85 -13.03 -8.22
CA TYR A 279 16.50 -13.06 -9.63
C TYR A 279 15.55 -11.90 -9.97
N PRO A 280 15.50 -11.43 -11.24
CA PRO A 280 14.55 -10.40 -11.67
C PRO A 280 13.13 -10.97 -11.72
N GLY A 281 12.13 -10.15 -11.39
CA GLY A 281 10.73 -10.55 -11.33
C GLY A 281 10.22 -10.72 -9.89
N LYS A 282 8.93 -11.02 -9.75
CA LYS A 282 8.35 -11.35 -8.44
C LYS A 282 8.93 -12.66 -7.94
N CYS A 283 9.13 -12.78 -6.62
CA CYS A 283 9.46 -14.07 -6.05
C CYS A 283 8.35 -15.07 -6.38
N VAL A 284 8.73 -16.19 -6.96
CA VAL A 284 7.84 -17.34 -7.11
C VAL A 284 7.51 -17.80 -5.70
N ARG A 285 6.24 -17.64 -5.30
CA ARG A 285 5.72 -18.32 -4.13
C ARG A 285 5.79 -19.81 -4.44
N ARG A 286 6.79 -20.48 -3.86
CA ARG A 286 6.82 -21.94 -3.89
C ARG A 286 5.62 -22.37 -3.05
N ASP A 287 4.63 -23.00 -3.70
CA ASP A 287 3.77 -23.94 -3.00
C ASP A 287 4.66 -24.90 -2.21
N GLN A 288 4.15 -25.41 -1.09
CA GLN A 288 4.87 -26.04 0.03
C GLN A 288 5.64 -27.35 -0.29
N GLY A 289 6.36 -27.43 -1.41
CA GLY A 289 7.41 -28.39 -1.69
C GLY A 289 8.77 -27.67 -1.63
N GLY A 290 9.48 -27.83 -0.52
CA GLY A 290 10.82 -27.30 -0.34
C GLY A 290 11.81 -27.85 -1.37
N ASP A 291 12.74 -27.01 -1.78
CA ASP A 291 13.94 -27.39 -2.51
C ASP A 291 14.85 -28.18 -1.56
N PRO A 292 15.27 -29.41 -1.90
CA PRO A 292 16.11 -30.26 -1.03
C PRO A 292 17.41 -29.57 -0.57
N SER A 293 17.87 -28.56 -1.30
CA SER A 293 19.06 -27.76 -0.96
C SER A 293 18.85 -26.75 0.19
N ALA A 294 17.64 -26.65 0.77
CA ALA A 294 17.36 -25.74 1.88
C ALA A 294 17.97 -26.21 3.22
N ILE A 295 18.32 -27.50 3.34
CA ILE A 295 19.13 -28.00 4.44
C ILE A 295 20.58 -27.89 3.99
N GLY A 296 21.28 -26.85 4.46
CA GLY A 296 22.72 -26.69 4.20
C GLY A 296 23.52 -27.88 4.72
N THR A 297 24.79 -28.00 4.31
CA THR A 297 25.72 -28.98 4.89
C THR A 297 25.81 -28.77 6.39
N VAL A 298 25.28 -29.70 7.18
CA VAL A 298 25.24 -29.66 8.65
C VAL A 298 26.22 -30.68 9.22
N THR A 299 26.98 -30.26 10.23
CA THR A 299 27.84 -31.16 11.01
C THR A 299 26.96 -31.99 11.95
N CYS A 300 27.02 -33.31 11.82
CA CYS A 300 26.30 -34.24 12.68
C CYS A 300 27.24 -34.85 13.72
N VAL A 301 26.71 -35.12 14.91
CA VAL A 301 27.41 -35.86 15.96
C VAL A 301 27.06 -37.34 15.82
N VAL A 302 28.07 -38.19 15.82
CA VAL A 302 27.92 -39.65 15.74
C VAL A 302 28.37 -40.26 17.07
N SER A 303 27.50 -41.04 17.71
CA SER A 303 27.83 -41.79 18.92
C SER A 303 28.45 -43.14 18.57
N SER A 304 29.17 -43.76 19.52
CA SER A 304 29.72 -45.11 19.38
C SER A 304 28.65 -46.19 19.21
N GLU A 305 27.39 -45.90 19.58
CA GLU A 305 26.23 -46.78 19.40
C GLU A 305 25.64 -46.68 17.98
N GLY A 306 26.21 -45.85 17.11
CA GLY A 306 25.73 -45.61 15.76
C GLY A 306 24.57 -44.60 15.67
N GLN A 307 24.23 -43.91 16.77
CA GLN A 307 23.23 -42.85 16.75
C GLN A 307 23.83 -41.59 16.10
N VAL A 308 23.12 -41.03 15.12
CA VAL A 308 23.51 -39.81 14.42
C VAL A 308 22.53 -38.70 14.77
N VAL A 309 23.04 -37.58 15.28
CA VAL A 309 22.25 -36.40 15.63
C VAL A 309 22.70 -35.21 14.79
N CYS A 310 21.77 -34.62 14.04
CA CYS A 310 22.00 -33.46 13.18
C CYS A 310 21.00 -32.35 13.55
N VAL A 311 21.47 -31.12 13.75
CA VAL A 311 20.61 -29.97 14.09
C VAL A 311 20.84 -28.83 13.09
N PRO A 312 20.19 -28.86 11.92
CA PRO A 312 20.34 -27.80 10.92
C PRO A 312 19.49 -26.57 11.27
N PRO A 313 20.06 -25.34 11.26
CA PRO A 313 19.25 -24.13 11.35
C PRO A 313 18.45 -23.96 10.06
N SER A 314 17.14 -23.78 10.18
CA SER A 314 16.25 -23.67 9.02
C SER A 314 15.16 -22.63 9.24
N HIS A 315 14.86 -21.87 8.18
CA HIS A 315 13.80 -20.86 8.19
C HIS A 315 12.58 -21.41 7.44
N HIS A 316 11.46 -21.54 8.14
CA HIS A 316 10.23 -22.06 7.58
C HIS A 316 9.17 -20.96 7.48
N ASN A 317 8.58 -20.84 6.30
CA ASN A 317 7.43 -19.98 6.07
C ASN A 317 6.18 -20.86 6.04
N SER A 318 5.26 -20.63 6.96
CA SER A 318 3.94 -21.27 6.94
C SER A 318 2.84 -20.28 6.60
N LEU A 319 1.78 -20.79 5.95
CA LEU A 319 0.58 -20.02 5.71
C LEU A 319 -0.29 -20.13 6.95
N CYS A 320 -0.45 -19.02 7.66
CA CYS A 320 -1.34 -18.92 8.80
C CYS A 320 -2.61 -18.18 8.38
N VAL A 321 -3.76 -18.84 8.53
CA VAL A 321 -5.05 -18.18 8.29
C VAL A 321 -5.37 -17.34 9.51
N ALA A 322 -5.24 -16.03 9.38
CA ALA A 322 -5.49 -15.08 10.46
C ALA A 322 -7.00 -14.93 10.73
N ASP A 323 -7.41 -15.16 11.97
CA ASP A 323 -8.75 -14.81 12.45
C ASP A 323 -8.69 -13.45 13.16
N LEU A 324 -9.25 -12.44 12.51
CA LEU A 324 -9.25 -11.04 12.95
C LEU A 324 -10.58 -10.62 13.59
N THR A 325 -11.46 -11.56 13.91
CA THR A 325 -12.77 -11.28 14.55
C THR A 325 -12.65 -10.38 15.78
N LYS A 326 -11.70 -10.68 16.67
CA LYS A 326 -11.48 -9.96 17.94
C LYS A 326 -10.31 -8.96 17.91
N TYR A 327 -9.95 -8.43 16.73
CA TYR A 327 -8.88 -7.44 16.62
C TYR A 327 -9.12 -6.21 17.55
N PRO A 328 -8.13 -5.70 18.30
CA PRO A 328 -6.70 -6.06 18.32
C PRO A 328 -6.31 -7.11 19.38
N PHE A 329 -7.28 -7.76 20.02
CA PHE A 329 -7.09 -8.84 21.00
C PHE A 329 -7.15 -10.22 20.32
N ASP A 330 -6.59 -10.31 19.12
CA ASP A 330 -6.60 -11.49 18.28
C ASP A 330 -5.56 -12.54 18.72
N THR A 331 -5.92 -13.81 18.48
CA THR A 331 -5.02 -14.95 18.60
C THR A 331 -5.03 -15.71 17.29
N HIS A 332 -3.87 -16.19 16.87
CA HIS A 332 -3.71 -16.94 15.64
C HIS A 332 -3.11 -18.30 15.93
N ASN A 333 -3.59 -19.30 15.19
CA ASN A 333 -3.08 -20.66 15.27
C ASN A 333 -2.39 -21.00 13.94
N CYS A 334 -1.07 -21.02 13.97
CA CYS A 334 -0.25 -21.24 12.79
C CYS A 334 0.32 -22.66 12.83
N THR A 335 0.06 -23.44 11.80
CA THR A 335 0.46 -24.86 11.73
C THR A 335 1.56 -25.05 10.70
N ILE A 336 2.60 -25.78 11.07
CA ILE A 336 3.69 -26.22 10.19
C ILE A 336 3.66 -27.74 10.14
N ARG A 337 3.55 -28.30 8.94
CA ARG A 337 3.50 -29.74 8.73
C ARG A 337 4.83 -30.24 8.18
N PHE A 338 5.47 -31.14 8.90
CA PHE A 338 6.64 -31.88 8.44
C PHE A 338 6.25 -33.32 8.13
N GLY A 339 6.76 -33.87 7.04
CA GLY A 339 6.50 -35.24 6.64
C GLY A 339 7.38 -35.63 5.46
N SER A 340 7.55 -36.92 5.25
CA SER A 340 8.22 -37.42 4.06
C SER A 340 7.29 -37.30 2.85
N TRP A 341 7.85 -36.88 1.72
CA TRP A 341 7.13 -36.83 0.45
C TRP A 341 7.21 -38.16 -0.31
N VAL A 342 8.32 -38.88 -0.17
CA VAL A 342 8.66 -40.05 -0.99
C VAL A 342 8.45 -41.36 -0.22
N HIS A 343 8.83 -41.39 1.06
CA HIS A 343 8.83 -42.61 1.87
C HIS A 343 7.50 -42.85 2.56
N SER A 344 7.06 -44.11 2.56
CA SER A 344 5.88 -44.56 3.31
C SER A 344 6.19 -44.68 4.82
N GLY A 345 5.16 -44.81 5.63
CA GLY A 345 5.28 -45.01 7.08
C GLY A 345 5.87 -46.36 7.49
N GLU A 346 5.94 -47.32 6.57
CA GLU A 346 6.63 -48.59 6.78
C GLU A 346 8.15 -48.45 6.58
N GLU A 347 8.56 -47.54 5.69
CA GLU A 347 9.98 -47.23 5.44
C GLU A 347 10.54 -46.20 6.42
N LEU A 348 9.72 -45.21 6.80
CA LEU A 348 10.14 -44.09 7.64
C LEU A 348 9.08 -43.76 8.69
N ASP A 349 9.38 -44.06 9.96
CA ASP A 349 8.58 -43.66 11.10
C ASP A 349 9.13 -42.40 11.78
N ILE A 350 8.41 -41.29 11.69
CA ILE A 350 8.81 -40.02 12.33
C ILE A 350 8.31 -40.00 13.77
N ARG A 351 9.22 -39.78 14.73
CA ARG A 351 8.92 -39.68 16.16
C ARG A 351 9.31 -38.32 16.72
N VAL A 352 8.48 -37.79 17.62
CA VAL A 352 8.70 -36.50 18.28
C VAL A 352 9.50 -36.73 19.55
N ALA A 353 10.64 -36.04 19.69
CA ALA A 353 11.39 -36.00 20.95
C ALA A 353 10.59 -35.24 22.02
N LYS A 354 10.74 -35.57 23.30
CA LYS A 354 10.08 -34.85 24.40
C LYS A 354 11.11 -33.97 25.15
N PRO A 355 10.89 -32.66 25.30
CA PRO A 355 9.75 -31.86 24.79
C PRO A 355 9.81 -31.68 23.27
N GLY A 356 8.64 -31.63 22.61
CA GLY A 356 8.55 -31.53 21.15
C GLY A 356 9.01 -30.17 20.59
N ILE A 357 8.87 -29.11 21.39
CA ILE A 357 9.30 -27.75 21.07
C ILE A 357 10.00 -27.22 22.32
N SER A 358 11.26 -26.77 22.17
CA SER A 358 11.95 -26.01 23.21
C SER A 358 11.78 -24.52 22.96
N THR A 359 11.48 -23.76 24.00
CA THR A 359 11.32 -22.30 23.97
C THR A 359 12.47 -21.56 24.67
N GLU A 360 13.56 -22.25 25.01
CA GLU A 360 14.70 -21.67 25.75
C GLU A 360 15.38 -20.55 24.96
N ASP A 361 15.60 -20.75 23.66
CA ASP A 361 16.22 -19.77 22.76
C ASP A 361 15.20 -18.83 22.08
N LEU A 362 13.97 -18.73 22.63
CA LEU A 362 12.94 -17.88 22.04
C LEU A 362 13.26 -16.40 22.24
N VAL A 363 13.59 -15.72 21.15
CA VAL A 363 13.76 -14.26 21.16
C VAL A 363 12.38 -13.59 21.15
N PRO A 364 12.05 -12.74 22.14
CA PRO A 364 10.74 -12.10 22.21
C PRO A 364 10.54 -11.11 21.05
N ASN A 365 9.35 -11.13 20.46
CA ASN A 365 8.94 -10.20 19.41
C ASN A 365 8.08 -9.07 20.03
N GLY A 366 8.29 -7.83 19.56
CA GLY A 366 7.53 -6.66 20.03
C GLY A 366 6.06 -6.64 19.59
N GLU A 367 5.69 -7.42 18.57
CA GLU A 367 4.31 -7.47 18.05
C GLU A 367 3.52 -8.71 18.47
N TRP A 368 4.20 -9.83 18.71
CA TRP A 368 3.59 -11.15 18.90
C TRP A 368 4.19 -11.88 20.09
N ALA A 369 3.34 -12.38 20.97
CA ALA A 369 3.71 -13.26 22.06
C ALA A 369 3.31 -14.72 21.74
N LEU A 370 4.21 -15.66 22.00
CA LEU A 370 3.87 -17.09 21.94
C LEU A 370 2.98 -17.43 23.14
N ALA A 371 1.76 -17.86 22.88
CA ALA A 371 0.78 -18.19 23.93
C ALA A 371 0.77 -19.67 24.28
N ASP A 372 0.82 -20.54 23.26
CA ASP A 372 0.82 -21.99 23.46
C ASP A 372 1.44 -22.70 22.25
N THR A 373 1.90 -23.93 22.45
CA THR A 373 2.48 -24.78 21.40
C THR A 373 1.95 -26.20 21.50
N ASN A 374 1.55 -26.78 20.36
CA ASN A 374 1.02 -28.13 20.32
C ASN A 374 1.66 -28.94 19.19
N VAL A 375 1.95 -30.22 19.43
CA VAL A 375 2.55 -31.12 18.44
C VAL A 375 1.67 -32.35 18.28
N ILE A 376 1.12 -32.54 17.08
CA ILE A 376 0.21 -33.64 16.76
C ILE A 376 0.80 -34.48 15.63
N LYS A 377 0.96 -35.79 15.86
CA LYS A 377 1.33 -36.75 14.80
C LYS A 377 0.07 -37.21 14.07
N HIS A 378 0.09 -37.07 12.75
CA HIS A 378 -0.94 -37.58 11.85
C HIS A 378 -0.43 -38.83 11.12
N PRO A 379 -1.24 -39.90 11.04
CA PRO A 379 -0.87 -41.13 10.33
C PRO A 379 -0.84 -40.95 8.81
N GLY A 380 -1.44 -39.88 8.28
CA GLY A 380 -1.35 -39.48 6.88
C GLY A 380 -1.86 -40.52 5.88
N LYS A 381 -3.09 -40.99 6.08
CA LYS A 381 -3.84 -41.70 5.05
C LYS A 381 -4.38 -40.69 4.05
N PHE A 382 -3.94 -40.76 2.80
CA PHE A 382 -4.34 -39.82 1.74
C PHE A 382 -5.27 -40.50 0.73
N LYS A 383 -6.16 -39.72 0.11
CA LYS A 383 -7.11 -40.23 -0.91
C LYS A 383 -6.42 -40.83 -2.13
N CYS A 384 -5.21 -40.35 -2.48
CA CYS A 384 -4.44 -40.87 -3.61
C CYS A 384 -3.86 -42.27 -3.37
N CYS A 385 -3.58 -42.63 -2.11
CA CYS A 385 -2.90 -43.87 -1.74
C CYS A 385 -3.55 -44.46 -0.47
N PRO A 386 -4.64 -45.24 -0.59
CA PRO A 386 -5.34 -45.80 0.57
C PRO A 386 -4.56 -46.92 1.28
N ASN A 387 -3.70 -47.65 0.55
CA ASN A 387 -2.93 -48.78 1.08
C ASN A 387 -1.68 -48.37 1.84
N ASN A 388 -1.16 -47.15 1.61
CA ASN A 388 0.09 -46.69 2.19
C ASN A 388 -0.20 -45.54 3.18
N THR A 389 0.51 -45.55 4.30
CA THR A 389 0.50 -44.43 5.25
C THR A 389 1.69 -43.52 4.99
N TYR A 390 1.51 -42.21 5.17
CA TYR A 390 2.57 -41.22 5.01
C TYR A 390 2.60 -40.34 6.25
N PRO A 391 3.32 -40.76 7.31
CA PRO A 391 3.27 -40.09 8.60
C PRO A 391 3.78 -38.65 8.48
N SER A 392 3.09 -37.75 9.18
CA SER A 392 3.45 -36.34 9.22
C SER A 392 3.19 -35.77 10.61
N ILE A 393 3.96 -34.77 11.02
CA ILE A 393 3.84 -34.11 12.31
C ILE A 393 3.45 -32.66 12.06
N ASN A 394 2.39 -32.22 12.74
CA ASN A 394 1.94 -30.85 12.74
C ASN A 394 2.41 -30.16 14.01
N PHE A 395 3.27 -29.15 13.85
CA PHE A 395 3.65 -28.21 14.88
C PHE A 395 2.71 -27.02 14.82
N SER A 396 1.95 -26.79 15.87
CA SER A 396 0.97 -25.72 15.98
C SER A 396 1.47 -24.67 16.96
N PHE A 397 1.55 -23.42 16.51
CA PHE A 397 1.97 -22.28 17.30
C PHE A 397 0.77 -21.37 17.50
N LYS A 398 0.30 -21.27 18.75
CA LYS A 398 -0.74 -20.31 19.12
C LYS A 398 -0.04 -19.02 19.53
N ILE A 399 -0.17 -18.00 18.70
CA ILE A 399 0.43 -16.68 18.92
C ILE A 399 -0.67 -15.67 19.27
N LYS A 400 -0.36 -14.75 20.19
CA LYS A 400 -1.25 -13.68 20.64
C LYS A 400 -0.63 -12.33 20.31
N ARG A 401 -1.43 -11.40 19.77
CA ARG A 401 -0.94 -10.05 19.48
C ARG A 401 -0.69 -9.27 20.77
N VAL A 402 0.40 -8.52 20.81
CA VAL A 402 0.65 -7.52 21.86
C VAL A 402 -0.17 -6.27 21.55
N ALA A 403 -1.35 -6.16 22.17
CA ALA A 403 -2.36 -5.19 21.77
C ALA A 403 -2.07 -3.72 22.17
N GLY A 404 -1.10 -3.43 23.04
CA GLY A 404 -0.94 -2.11 23.70
C GLY A 404 -0.95 -0.91 22.74
N ALA A 405 -0.11 -0.93 21.70
CA ALA A 405 -0.05 0.15 20.72
C ALA A 405 -1.32 0.25 19.86
N HIS A 406 -1.92 -0.90 19.53
CA HIS A 406 -3.16 -0.95 18.74
C HIS A 406 -4.38 -0.47 19.53
N THR A 407 -4.45 -0.78 20.83
CA THR A 407 -5.47 -0.24 21.74
C THR A 407 -5.45 1.28 21.78
N ALA A 408 -4.26 1.89 21.92
CA ALA A 408 -4.12 3.35 21.94
C ALA A 408 -4.50 4.01 20.61
N THR A 409 -4.22 3.37 19.47
CA THR A 409 -4.42 3.96 18.14
C THR A 409 -5.81 3.68 17.54
N VAL A 410 -6.46 2.58 17.93
CA VAL A 410 -7.74 2.15 17.37
C VAL A 410 -8.89 2.37 18.33
N ILE A 411 -8.75 2.00 19.62
CA ILE A 411 -9.85 2.04 20.59
C ILE A 411 -10.03 3.45 21.16
N LEU A 412 -8.95 4.16 21.49
CA LEU A 412 -9.04 5.49 22.08
C LEU A 412 -9.77 6.52 21.19
N PRO A 413 -9.50 6.61 19.87
CA PRO A 413 -10.28 7.49 18.99
C PRO A 413 -11.76 7.09 18.91
N ALA A 414 -12.09 5.79 18.92
CA ALA A 414 -13.47 5.34 18.91
C ALA A 414 -14.23 5.82 20.16
N ILE A 415 -13.63 5.67 21.36
CA ILE A 415 -14.20 6.17 22.61
C ILE A 415 -14.43 7.68 22.55
N ALA A 416 -13.44 8.44 22.06
CA ALA A 416 -13.59 9.89 21.91
C ALA A 416 -14.75 10.28 20.99
N LEU A 417 -14.93 9.57 19.86
CA LEU A 417 -16.04 9.83 18.95
C LEU A 417 -17.40 9.44 19.54
N ILE A 418 -17.48 8.36 20.33
CA ILE A 418 -18.71 8.01 21.08
C ILE A 418 -19.04 9.13 22.08
N ILE A 419 -18.05 9.63 22.83
CA ILE A 419 -18.27 10.74 23.77
C ILE A 419 -18.81 11.98 23.01
N ILE A 420 -18.29 12.29 21.82
CA ILE A 420 -18.80 13.39 20.99
C ILE A 420 -20.25 13.12 20.53
N THR A 421 -20.59 11.88 20.12
CA THR A 421 -22.01 11.55 19.78
C THR A 421 -22.93 11.78 20.97
N LEU A 422 -22.55 11.32 22.16
CA LEU A 422 -23.34 11.41 23.38
C LEU A 422 -23.46 12.85 23.89
N THR A 423 -22.39 13.65 23.81
CA THR A 423 -22.45 15.07 24.19
C THR A 423 -23.32 15.88 23.23
N SER A 424 -23.36 15.53 21.93
CA SER A 424 -24.24 16.20 20.97
C SER A 424 -25.73 16.06 21.32
N LEU A 425 -26.12 14.93 21.92
CA LEU A 425 -27.48 14.67 22.44
C LEU A 425 -27.71 15.30 23.83
N TRP A 426 -26.66 15.77 24.50
CA TRP A 426 -26.78 16.45 25.78
C TRP A 426 -27.00 17.97 25.64
N ILE A 427 -26.54 18.53 24.52
CA ILE A 427 -26.71 19.95 24.16
C ILE A 427 -28.16 20.22 23.78
N ALA A 428 -28.73 21.31 24.30
CA ALA A 428 -30.13 21.68 24.04
C ALA A 428 -30.43 21.82 22.53
N PRO A 429 -31.61 21.37 22.06
CA PRO A 429 -31.97 21.33 20.65
C PRO A 429 -32.10 22.72 19.98
N ASN A 430 -32.26 23.78 20.77
CA ASN A 430 -32.33 25.16 20.26
C ASN A 430 -30.96 25.74 19.88
N ASN A 431 -29.85 25.12 20.32
CA ASN A 431 -28.51 25.65 20.08
C ASN A 431 -28.05 25.35 18.65
N SER A 432 -27.65 26.38 17.90
CA SER A 432 -27.12 26.23 16.53
C SER A 432 -25.84 25.40 16.47
N GLU A 433 -25.03 25.41 17.53
CA GLU A 433 -23.74 24.69 17.57
C GLU A 433 -23.89 23.16 17.61
N ARG A 434 -25.06 22.66 18.02
CA ARG A 434 -25.34 21.22 18.07
C ARG A 434 -25.21 20.58 16.68
N LEU A 435 -25.77 21.22 15.65
CA LEU A 435 -25.80 20.67 14.30
C LEU A 435 -24.40 20.66 13.68
N ASN A 436 -23.61 21.72 13.92
CA ASN A 436 -22.20 21.79 13.51
C ASN A 436 -21.39 20.65 14.13
N LEU A 437 -21.56 20.39 15.43
CA LEU A 437 -20.91 19.28 16.11
C LEU A 437 -21.29 17.92 15.51
N CYS A 438 -22.57 17.70 15.21
CA CYS A 438 -23.04 16.47 14.56
C CYS A 438 -22.41 16.27 13.16
N TYR A 439 -22.34 17.31 12.33
CA TYR A 439 -21.72 17.22 11.01
C TYR A 439 -20.24 16.86 11.08
N MET A 440 -19.48 17.55 11.94
CA MET A 440 -18.06 17.25 12.13
C MET A 440 -17.86 15.82 12.64
N ASN A 441 -18.70 15.37 13.56
CA ASN A 441 -18.62 14.03 14.13
C ASN A 441 -18.90 12.92 13.09
N VAL A 442 -19.90 13.08 12.23
CA VAL A 442 -20.17 12.12 11.15
C VAL A 442 -19.00 12.03 10.16
N ILE A 443 -18.39 13.16 9.81
CA ILE A 443 -17.20 13.18 8.96
C ILE A 443 -16.04 12.42 9.65
N CYS A 444 -15.80 12.68 10.94
CA CYS A 444 -14.78 11.97 11.70
C CYS A 444 -15.04 10.46 11.81
N GLN A 445 -16.30 10.04 12.02
CA GLN A 445 -16.69 8.63 12.03
C GLN A 445 -16.48 7.96 10.65
N PHE A 446 -16.82 8.65 9.56
CA PHE A 446 -16.57 8.14 8.21
C PHE A 446 -15.07 7.95 7.95
N LEU A 447 -14.24 8.94 8.32
CA LEU A 447 -12.79 8.84 8.22
C LEU A 447 -12.21 7.72 9.09
N TYR A 448 -12.77 7.50 10.28
CA TYR A 448 -12.39 6.42 11.17
C TYR A 448 -12.69 5.04 10.56
N VAL A 449 -13.87 4.84 9.96
CA VAL A 449 -14.21 3.60 9.24
C VAL A 449 -13.23 3.35 8.09
N GLN A 450 -12.90 4.38 7.30
CA GLN A 450 -11.92 4.26 6.21
C GLN A 450 -10.52 3.88 6.75
N TYR A 451 -10.08 4.50 7.84
CA TYR A 451 -8.82 4.18 8.49
C TYR A 451 -8.75 2.71 8.94
N VAL A 452 -9.77 2.24 9.66
CA VAL A 452 -9.84 0.85 10.13
C VAL A 452 -9.90 -0.13 8.95
N SER A 453 -10.66 0.19 7.89
CA SER A 453 -10.75 -0.63 6.68
C SER A 453 -9.44 -0.68 5.88
N TYR A 454 -8.62 0.37 5.94
CA TYR A 454 -7.32 0.40 5.28
C TYR A 454 -6.28 -0.44 6.05
N MET A 455 -6.34 -0.43 7.38
CA MET A 455 -5.40 -1.15 8.24
C MET A 455 -5.64 -2.66 8.28
N LEU A 456 -6.90 -3.11 8.15
CA LEU A 456 -7.27 -4.53 8.23
C LEU A 456 -7.26 -5.21 6.86
N PRO A 457 -6.59 -6.37 6.69
CA PRO A 457 -6.60 -7.10 5.43
C PRO A 457 -7.99 -7.70 5.15
N LEU A 458 -8.51 -7.47 3.94
CA LEU A 458 -9.84 -7.91 3.47
C LEU A 458 -9.98 -9.44 3.23
N ASN A 459 -9.03 -10.24 3.70
CA ASN A 459 -8.88 -11.65 3.29
C ASN A 459 -9.47 -12.66 4.30
N GLY A 460 -10.29 -12.21 5.25
CA GLY A 460 -10.87 -13.05 6.31
C GLY A 460 -12.18 -13.72 5.90
N VAL A 461 -12.41 -14.94 6.39
CA VAL A 461 -13.71 -15.65 6.28
C VAL A 461 -14.76 -14.96 7.17
N ASN A 462 -14.33 -14.43 8.31
CA ASN A 462 -15.18 -13.75 9.28
C ASN A 462 -14.91 -12.24 9.26
N ILE A 463 -15.97 -11.46 9.49
CA ILE A 463 -15.89 -9.99 9.53
C ILE A 463 -15.38 -9.53 10.91
N PRO A 464 -14.36 -8.66 10.98
CA PRO A 464 -13.88 -8.09 12.25
C PRO A 464 -14.96 -7.30 13.01
N LEU A 465 -15.11 -7.56 14.31
CA LEU A 465 -16.12 -6.92 15.16
C LEU A 465 -15.93 -5.40 15.24
N ILE A 466 -14.68 -4.91 15.20
CA ILE A 466 -14.39 -3.46 15.21
C ILE A 466 -14.95 -2.73 13.98
N ILE A 467 -15.02 -3.39 12.83
CA ILE A 467 -15.58 -2.80 11.61
C ILE A 467 -17.11 -2.70 11.74
N LEU A 468 -17.75 -3.73 12.29
CA LEU A 468 -19.19 -3.71 12.58
C LEU A 468 -19.53 -2.62 13.60
N PHE A 469 -18.72 -2.51 14.66
CA PHE A 469 -18.83 -1.45 15.65
C PHE A 469 -18.75 -0.05 15.02
N ALA A 470 -17.73 0.20 14.19
CA ALA A 470 -17.52 1.49 13.55
C ALA A 470 -18.64 1.84 12.55
N ARG A 471 -19.13 0.84 11.80
CA ARG A 471 -20.28 0.97 10.91
C ARG A 471 -21.55 1.36 11.68
N ASP A 472 -21.85 0.65 12.76
CA ASP A 472 -23.08 0.87 13.52
C ASP A 472 -23.03 2.23 14.25
N SER A 473 -21.86 2.63 14.75
CA SER A 473 -21.66 3.99 15.30
C SER A 473 -21.85 5.09 14.24
N LEU A 474 -21.39 4.87 13.01
CA LEU A 474 -21.65 5.78 11.89
C LEU A 474 -23.15 5.89 11.59
N LEU A 475 -23.90 4.79 11.60
CA LEU A 475 -25.35 4.81 11.40
C LEU A 475 -26.09 5.57 12.52
N ILE A 476 -25.68 5.37 13.77
CA ILE A 476 -26.21 6.11 14.93
C ILE A 476 -25.94 7.62 14.76
N SER A 477 -24.72 8.01 14.40
CA SER A 477 -24.38 9.43 14.19
C SER A 477 -25.10 10.07 12.98
N ALA A 478 -25.39 9.31 11.92
CA ALA A 478 -26.23 9.80 10.83
C ALA A 478 -27.68 10.02 11.28
N PHE A 479 -28.21 9.12 12.11
CA PHE A 479 -29.54 9.28 12.71
C PHE A 479 -29.60 10.51 13.63
N THR A 480 -28.56 10.80 14.43
CA THR A 480 -28.58 11.98 15.33
C THR A 480 -28.69 13.30 14.56
N ILE A 481 -28.21 13.38 13.31
CA ILE A 481 -28.41 14.56 12.46
C ILE A 481 -29.89 14.72 12.13
N VAL A 482 -30.52 13.68 11.58
CA VAL A 482 -31.95 13.70 11.19
C VAL A 482 -32.81 14.02 12.40
N PHE A 483 -32.52 13.37 13.52
CA PHE A 483 -33.22 13.60 14.78
C PHE A 483 -33.01 15.02 15.33
N SER A 484 -31.80 15.58 15.24
CA SER A 484 -31.53 16.96 15.68
C SER A 484 -32.26 18.00 14.81
N VAL A 485 -32.36 17.78 13.49
CA VAL A 485 -33.16 18.64 12.61
C VAL A 485 -34.64 18.56 12.96
N MET A 486 -35.16 17.36 13.22
CA MET A 486 -36.54 17.15 13.66
C MET A 486 -36.82 17.88 14.98
N LEU A 487 -35.96 17.74 15.99
CA LEU A 487 -36.10 18.43 17.27
C LEU A 487 -36.05 19.95 17.11
N LYS A 488 -35.13 20.47 16.30
CA LYS A 488 -35.07 21.91 16.01
C LYS A 488 -36.35 22.41 15.36
N SER A 489 -36.87 21.68 14.37
CA SER A 489 -38.13 22.01 13.71
C SER A 489 -39.33 21.96 14.67
N MET A 490 -39.32 21.06 15.67
CA MET A 490 -40.34 21.02 16.71
C MET A 490 -40.25 22.26 17.63
N VAL A 491 -39.05 22.64 18.04
CA VAL A 491 -38.81 23.80 18.92
C VAL A 491 -39.16 25.14 18.26
N GLU A 492 -38.87 25.28 16.96
CA GLU A 492 -39.18 26.50 16.19
C GLU A 492 -40.65 26.57 15.72
N ASN A 493 -41.46 25.53 15.98
CA ASN A 493 -42.85 25.49 15.55
C ASN A 493 -43.70 26.49 16.35
N LYS A 494 -44.32 27.43 15.63
CA LYS A 494 -45.16 28.50 16.22
C LYS A 494 -46.61 28.05 16.50
N LYS A 495 -47.02 26.87 16.03
CA LYS A 495 -48.38 26.34 16.27
C LYS A 495 -48.48 25.78 17.69
N ALA A 496 -49.63 25.98 18.34
CA ALA A 496 -49.91 25.36 19.65
C ALA A 496 -49.75 23.83 19.56
N ALA A 497 -49.25 23.23 20.64
CA ALA A 497 -49.09 21.78 20.70
C ALA A 497 -50.46 21.08 20.70
N PRO A 498 -50.62 19.93 20.04
CA PRO A 498 -51.83 19.13 20.14
C PRO A 498 -52.06 18.66 21.58
N GLU A 499 -53.31 18.53 22.00
CA GLU A 499 -53.68 18.16 23.37
C GLU A 499 -53.00 16.87 23.89
N TRP A 500 -52.72 15.91 23.01
CA TRP A 500 -52.04 14.68 23.40
C TRP A 500 -50.60 14.94 23.85
N ILE A 501 -49.88 15.89 23.24
CA ILE A 501 -48.52 16.27 23.64
C ILE A 501 -48.58 16.91 25.02
N THR A 502 -49.51 17.83 25.22
CA THR A 502 -49.71 18.53 26.49
C THR A 502 -50.02 17.55 27.61
N LYS A 503 -50.90 16.56 27.37
CA LYS A 503 -51.19 15.47 28.32
C LYS A 503 -49.96 14.64 28.66
N VAL A 504 -49.17 14.23 27.66
CA VAL A 504 -47.94 13.43 27.87
C VAL A 504 -46.91 14.22 28.67
N VAL A 505 -46.71 15.49 28.34
CA VAL A 505 -45.80 16.38 29.06
C VAL A 505 -46.26 16.56 30.51
N CYS A 506 -47.54 16.84 30.76
CA CYS A 506 -48.09 16.98 32.11
C CYS A 506 -47.92 15.71 32.95
N VAL A 507 -48.21 14.53 32.40
CA VAL A 507 -48.04 13.24 33.11
C VAL A 507 -46.57 13.01 33.46
N LEU A 508 -45.65 13.22 32.52
CA LEU A 508 -44.22 13.00 32.74
C LEU A 508 -43.60 14.01 33.72
N VAL A 509 -44.08 15.25 33.72
CA VAL A 509 -43.68 16.29 34.69
C VAL A 509 -44.26 15.99 36.08
N ALA A 510 -45.45 15.37 36.18
CA ALA A 510 -46.06 15.02 37.47
C ALA A 510 -45.36 13.84 38.18
N PHE A 511 -44.71 12.94 37.44
CA PHE A 511 -43.91 11.85 38.02
C PHE A 511 -42.59 12.39 38.59
N LYS A 512 -42.42 12.32 39.92
CA LYS A 512 -41.21 12.73 40.65
C LYS A 512 -39.86 12.23 40.08
N PRO A 513 -39.70 10.96 39.63
CA PRO A 513 -38.46 10.52 38.99
C PRO A 513 -38.23 11.15 37.61
N GLY A 514 -39.31 11.52 36.90
CA GLY A 514 -39.25 12.19 35.59
C GLY A 514 -38.67 13.61 35.69
N GLN A 515 -38.97 14.34 36.76
CA GLN A 515 -38.43 15.69 36.98
C GLN A 515 -36.89 15.69 37.14
N ILE A 516 -36.34 14.71 37.86
CA ILE A 516 -34.90 14.62 38.14
C ILE A 516 -34.09 14.25 36.89
N VAL A 517 -34.64 13.38 36.02
CA VAL A 517 -33.95 12.87 34.83
C VAL A 517 -34.11 13.80 33.61
N PHE A 518 -35.28 14.43 33.45
CA PHE A 518 -35.62 15.17 32.24
C PHE A 518 -35.58 16.69 32.39
N LEU A 519 -35.68 17.23 33.61
CA LEU A 519 -35.89 18.66 33.86
C LEU A 519 -35.05 19.22 35.00
N ASN A 520 -33.74 19.31 34.77
CA ASN A 520 -32.84 20.03 35.66
C ASN A 520 -32.55 21.43 35.09
N ASP A 521 -33.60 22.23 34.90
CA ASP A 521 -33.46 23.62 34.45
C ASP A 521 -34.00 24.59 35.51
N ALA A 522 -33.27 25.68 35.71
CA ALA A 522 -33.53 26.68 36.76
C ALA A 522 -34.89 27.40 36.61
N SER A 523 -35.60 27.23 35.49
CA SER A 523 -36.93 27.80 35.25
C SER A 523 -38.01 27.35 36.23
N PHE A 524 -37.80 26.25 36.99
CA PHE A 524 -38.78 25.78 37.98
C PHE A 524 -38.55 26.28 39.41
N LYS A 525 -37.40 26.92 39.70
CA LYS A 525 -37.17 27.56 41.01
C LYS A 525 -38.04 28.81 41.23
N GLY A 526 -38.61 29.38 40.17
CA GLY A 526 -39.50 30.54 40.24
C GLY A 526 -40.94 30.23 40.69
N LEU A 527 -41.34 28.96 40.73
CA LEU A 527 -42.71 28.56 41.13
C LEU A 527 -42.85 28.20 42.61
N LYS A 528 -41.77 28.34 43.40
CA LYS A 528 -41.72 27.96 44.81
C LYS A 528 -41.70 29.15 45.78
N ASN A 529 -41.78 30.38 45.29
CA ASN A 529 -41.65 31.60 46.09
C ASN A 529 -42.96 32.38 46.27
N SER A 530 -44.11 31.74 46.05
CA SER A 530 -45.41 32.29 46.45
C SER A 530 -46.24 31.19 47.09
N GLU A 531 -46.68 31.47 48.33
CA GLU A 531 -47.51 30.67 49.25
C GLU A 531 -46.71 29.66 50.08
N GLY A 532 -46.39 29.89 51.36
CA GLY A 532 -47.14 30.64 52.38
C GLY A 532 -48.11 29.68 53.08
N ASP A 533 -48.13 29.76 54.41
CA ASP A 533 -49.01 29.07 55.35
C ASP A 533 -50.47 28.90 54.89
N ASP A 534 -51.12 27.90 55.48
CA ASP A 534 -52.56 27.58 55.49
C ASP A 534 -53.20 26.74 54.36
N ASP A 535 -53.65 25.56 54.82
CA ASP A 535 -54.84 24.76 54.50
C ASP A 535 -55.64 24.97 53.20
N GLY A 536 -55.90 23.83 52.54
CA GLY A 536 -57.15 23.59 51.82
C GLY A 536 -57.08 23.61 50.29
N ALA A 537 -57.12 22.42 49.70
CA ALA A 537 -57.62 22.14 48.34
C ALA A 537 -57.16 23.09 47.21
N ALA A 538 -55.93 22.91 46.72
CA ALA A 538 -55.49 23.50 45.46
C ALA A 538 -56.13 22.77 44.26
N ILE A 539 -57.29 23.25 43.82
CA ILE A 539 -57.76 23.07 42.45
C ILE A 539 -56.85 23.89 41.54
N ILE A 540 -56.27 23.23 40.56
CA ILE A 540 -55.36 23.77 39.54
C ILE A 540 -56.06 24.92 38.79
N SER A 541 -55.63 26.16 39.02
CA SER A 541 -55.93 27.28 38.12
C SER A 541 -54.88 27.32 37.01
N VAL A 542 -55.20 26.69 35.87
CA VAL A 542 -54.47 26.91 34.62
C VAL A 542 -54.74 28.34 34.17
N GLN A 543 -53.75 29.22 34.32
CA GLN A 543 -53.84 30.59 33.83
C GLN A 543 -53.71 30.59 32.30
N GLU A 544 -54.85 30.83 31.62
CA GLU A 544 -54.95 31.08 30.19
C GLU A 544 -54.07 32.29 29.80
N GLY A 545 -53.18 32.12 28.82
CA GLY A 545 -52.50 33.26 28.20
C GLY A 545 -51.06 33.08 27.67
N SER A 546 -50.44 31.89 27.72
CA SER A 546 -49.04 31.72 27.23
C SER A 546 -48.68 30.29 26.76
N SER A 547 -49.61 29.54 26.19
CA SER A 547 -49.50 28.08 26.00
C SER A 547 -48.98 27.60 24.62
N GLY A 548 -48.28 28.44 23.86
CA GLY A 548 -47.85 28.08 22.48
C GLY A 548 -46.44 27.48 22.34
N PRO A 549 -45.37 28.16 22.80
CA PRO A 549 -43.98 27.77 22.46
C PRO A 549 -43.24 26.95 23.53
N LYS A 550 -43.70 26.94 24.79
CA LYS A 550 -42.97 26.25 25.90
C LYS A 550 -43.19 24.73 25.91
N GLU A 551 -44.35 24.26 25.47
CA GLU A 551 -44.72 22.84 25.48
C GLU A 551 -43.94 22.02 24.45
N TRP A 552 -43.79 22.53 23.22
CA TRP A 552 -42.98 21.90 22.17
C TRP A 552 -41.51 21.77 22.58
N PHE A 553 -40.95 22.81 23.20
CA PHE A 553 -39.59 22.79 23.71
C PHE A 553 -39.40 21.73 24.79
N LEU A 554 -40.37 21.61 25.70
CA LEU A 554 -40.35 20.66 26.78
C LEU A 554 -40.45 19.21 26.28
N PHE A 555 -41.36 18.96 25.35
CA PHE A 555 -41.50 17.66 24.68
C PHE A 555 -40.23 17.27 23.91
N ALA A 556 -39.64 18.21 23.17
CA ALA A 556 -38.38 18.00 22.46
C ALA A 556 -37.23 17.62 23.41
N LYS A 557 -37.10 18.28 24.57
CA LYS A 557 -36.10 17.91 25.59
C LYS A 557 -36.33 16.51 26.15
N ILE A 558 -37.57 16.11 26.39
CA ILE A 558 -37.90 14.75 26.86
C ILE A 558 -37.46 13.71 25.84
N LEU A 559 -37.82 13.91 24.57
CA LEU A 559 -37.48 13.00 23.48
C LEU A 559 -35.95 12.88 23.30
N ASP A 560 -35.23 13.99 23.45
CA ASP A 560 -33.77 14.05 23.36
C ASP A 560 -33.08 13.23 24.46
N ARG A 561 -33.55 13.36 25.71
CA ARG A 561 -33.02 12.59 26.86
C ARG A 561 -33.36 11.10 26.78
N LEU A 562 -34.54 10.75 26.26
CA LEU A 562 -34.90 9.36 25.96
C LEU A 562 -33.96 8.77 24.91
N CYS A 563 -33.70 9.52 23.83
CA CYS A 563 -32.78 9.09 22.77
C CYS A 563 -31.34 8.93 23.31
N PHE A 564 -30.88 9.85 24.17
CA PHE A 564 -29.59 9.72 24.86
C PHE A 564 -29.51 8.42 25.68
N ALA A 565 -30.54 8.11 26.48
CA ALA A 565 -30.55 6.90 27.29
C ALA A 565 -30.52 5.62 26.44
N ILE A 566 -31.28 5.58 25.34
CA ILE A 566 -31.27 4.46 24.39
C ILE A 566 -29.90 4.32 23.72
N PHE A 567 -29.29 5.42 23.30
CA PHE A 567 -27.99 5.35 22.62
C PHE A 567 -26.86 4.98 23.57
N LEU A 568 -26.94 5.45 24.82
CA LEU A 568 -26.02 5.03 25.87
C LEU A 568 -26.10 3.51 26.13
N THR A 569 -27.30 2.92 26.22
CA THR A 569 -27.43 1.48 26.41
C THR A 569 -26.96 0.68 25.19
N ILE A 570 -27.24 1.16 23.97
CA ILE A 570 -26.71 0.57 22.73
C ILE A 570 -25.17 0.60 22.73
N TYR A 571 -24.55 1.75 23.01
CA TYR A 571 -23.09 1.86 23.04
C TYR A 571 -22.45 0.99 24.13
N ILE A 572 -23.07 0.87 25.30
CA ILE A 572 -22.61 -0.04 26.36
C ILE A 572 -22.70 -1.50 25.89
N SER A 573 -23.81 -1.91 25.28
CA SER A 573 -23.99 -3.27 24.75
C SER A 573 -22.97 -3.59 23.65
N MET A 574 -22.72 -2.64 22.74
CA MET A 574 -21.71 -2.76 21.69
C MET A 574 -20.29 -2.87 22.27
N PHE A 575 -19.97 -2.09 23.31
CA PHE A 575 -18.66 -2.13 23.96
C PHE A 575 -18.43 -3.46 24.69
N ILE A 576 -19.42 -3.95 25.44
CA ILE A 576 -19.36 -5.25 26.13
C ILE A 576 -19.19 -6.39 25.14
N SER A 577 -19.87 -6.34 23.99
CA SER A 577 -19.73 -7.35 22.94
C SER A 577 -18.35 -7.35 22.27
N PHE A 578 -17.65 -6.21 22.32
CA PHE A 578 -16.34 -6.03 21.71
C PHE A 578 -15.19 -6.41 22.66
N THR A 579 -15.31 -6.08 23.95
CA THR A 579 -14.30 -6.43 24.95
C THR A 579 -14.40 -7.92 25.34
N PRO A 580 -13.29 -8.67 25.32
CA PRO A 580 -13.28 -10.10 25.64
C PRO A 580 -13.60 -10.42 27.10
#